data_AF-A0AB38C0K9-F1
#
_entry.id   AF-A0AB38C0K9-F1
#
_cell.length_a   1.000
_cell.length_b   1.000
_cell.length_c   1.000
_cell.angle_alpha   90.00
_cell.angle_beta   90.00
_cell.angle_gamma   90.00
#
_symmetry.space_group_name_H-M   'P 1'
#
loop_
_entity.id
_entity.type
_entity.pdbx_description
1 polymer ?
#
loop_
_entity_poly.entity_id
_entity_poly.type
_entity_poly.pdbx_seq_one_letter_code
_entity_poly.pdbx_strand_id
1 'polypeptide(L)'
;MRKRYLIVIFVIFAIECLVVVDKLISSTWPEQLEVAVGTFSVKTGGRDEYLSISNEQGAVVLSCSLGMSGSTRCFSQEQLQALTGRRVTAHWYRQSVYGGIRRNKLVALDDGEKIIRDPERTKSLDRSKIKNSAIVGGVVVGVMFIVWGVFVLRVRSQHDVTHS
;
A
#
# COMPACT_ATOMS: atom_id res chain seq x y z
N MET A 1 -30.62 10.10 21.01
CA MET A 1 -29.15 9.92 20.89
C MET A 1 -28.73 8.71 20.02
N ARG A 2 -29.40 7.55 20.08
CA ARG A 2 -29.08 6.32 19.29
C ARG A 2 -28.89 6.51 17.77
N LYS A 3 -29.75 7.31 17.09
CA LYS A 3 -29.65 7.52 15.62
C LYS A 3 -28.37 8.24 15.17
N ARG A 4 -27.83 9.16 15.98
CA ARG A 4 -26.60 9.89 15.64
C ARG A 4 -25.36 8.99 15.70
N TYR A 5 -25.32 8.07 16.67
CA TYR A 5 -24.24 7.07 16.78
C TYR A 5 -24.22 6.10 15.59
N LEU A 6 -25.39 5.66 15.11
CA LEU A 6 -25.48 4.79 13.95
C LEU A 6 -24.94 5.45 12.68
N ILE A 7 -25.24 6.73 12.47
CA ILE A 7 -24.71 7.49 11.33
C ILE A 7 -23.19 7.59 11.41
N VAL A 8 -22.64 7.89 12.59
CA VAL A 8 -21.18 7.98 12.78
C VAL A 8 -20.49 6.64 12.49
N ILE A 9 -21.02 5.53 13.00
CA ILE A 9 -20.49 4.19 12.73
C ILE A 9 -20.55 3.87 11.23
N PHE A 10 -21.67 4.19 10.58
CA PHE A 10 -21.84 3.95 9.15
C PHE A 10 -20.85 4.76 8.30
N VAL A 11 -20.60 6.02 8.66
CA VAL A 11 -19.63 6.88 7.98
C VAL A 11 -18.21 6.33 8.15
N ILE A 12 -17.81 5.94 9.37
CA ILE A 12 -16.50 5.32 9.61
C ILE A 12 -16.35 4.04 8.77
N PHE A 13 -17.39 3.21 8.74
CA PHE A 13 -17.39 1.98 7.95
C PHE A 13 -17.24 2.26 6.45
N ALA A 14 -17.99 3.24 5.91
CA ALA A 14 -17.89 3.61 4.51
C ALA A 14 -16.47 4.11 4.16
N ILE A 15 -15.84 4.89 5.04
CA ILE A 15 -14.46 5.36 4.85
C ILE A 15 -13.48 4.18 4.83
N GLU A 16 -13.56 3.26 5.79
CA GLU A 16 -12.68 2.09 5.84
C GLU A 16 -12.85 1.19 4.60
N CYS A 17 -14.09 0.96 4.14
CA CYS A 17 -14.35 0.23 2.90
C CYS A 17 -13.70 0.91 1.69
N LEU A 18 -13.83 2.24 1.56
CA LEU A 18 -13.20 2.99 0.47
C LEU A 18 -11.68 2.86 0.49
N VAL A 19 -11.06 2.91 1.68
CA VAL A 19 -9.61 2.74 1.83
C VAL A 19 -9.16 1.33 1.42
N VAL A 20 -9.90 0.29 1.83
CA VAL A 20 -9.60 -1.10 1.44
C VAL A 20 -9.74 -1.30 -0.07
N VAL A 21 -10.80 -0.74 -0.67
CA VAL A 21 -11.03 -0.83 -2.13
C VAL A 21 -9.94 -0.09 -2.91
N ASP A 22 -9.59 1.13 -2.54
CA ASP A 22 -8.50 1.90 -3.17
C ASP A 22 -7.16 1.14 -3.10
N LYS A 23 -6.90 0.51 -1.95
CA LYS A 23 -5.70 -0.32 -1.78
C LYS A 23 -5.72 -1.57 -2.66
N LEU A 24 -6.85 -2.27 -2.76
CA LEU A 24 -6.97 -3.44 -3.63
C LEU A 24 -6.77 -3.08 -5.10
N ILE A 25 -7.43 -2.01 -5.57
CA ILE A 25 -7.31 -1.53 -6.96
C ILE A 25 -5.86 -1.13 -7.26
N SER A 26 -5.26 -0.29 -6.43
CA SER A 26 -3.89 0.21 -6.65
C SER A 26 -2.79 -0.85 -6.47
N SER A 27 -3.11 -2.01 -5.88
CA SER A 27 -2.19 -3.14 -5.82
C SER A 27 -2.20 -3.98 -7.08
N THR A 28 -3.13 -3.73 -8.02
CA THR A 28 -3.12 -4.38 -9.32
C THR A 28 -1.88 -3.93 -10.09
N TRP A 29 -1.09 -4.91 -10.54
CA TRP A 29 0.13 -4.62 -11.29
C TRP A 29 -0.24 -3.98 -12.63
N PRO A 30 0.24 -2.76 -12.95
CA PRO A 30 -0.11 -2.10 -14.19
C PRO A 30 0.57 -2.77 -15.38
N GLU A 31 -0.08 -2.73 -16.55
CA GLU A 31 0.49 -3.27 -17.79
C GLU A 31 1.75 -2.52 -18.25
N GLN A 32 1.83 -1.24 -17.90
CA GLN A 32 2.95 -0.37 -18.25
C GLN A 32 3.58 0.20 -16.98
N LEU A 33 4.92 0.15 -16.93
CA LEU A 33 5.72 0.72 -15.85
C LEU A 33 6.34 2.02 -16.31
N GLU A 34 6.36 3.00 -15.43
CA GLU A 34 7.11 4.23 -15.65
C GLU A 34 8.61 3.96 -15.52
N VAL A 35 9.41 4.64 -16.32
CA VAL A 35 10.86 4.45 -16.38
C VAL A 35 11.56 5.74 -15.97
N ALA A 36 12.47 5.64 -15.00
CA ALA A 36 13.35 6.74 -14.61
C ALA A 36 14.80 6.32 -14.84
N VAL A 37 15.53 7.11 -15.64
CA VAL A 37 16.97 6.92 -15.89
C VAL A 37 17.71 8.10 -15.29
N GLY A 38 18.71 7.83 -14.46
CA GLY A 38 19.46 8.88 -13.81
C GLY A 38 20.45 8.37 -12.77
N THR A 39 20.99 9.28 -11.98
CA THR A 39 21.93 8.96 -10.91
C THR A 39 21.18 8.46 -9.69
N PHE A 40 21.59 7.29 -9.19
CA PHE A 40 21.03 6.70 -7.99
C PHE A 40 21.55 7.38 -6.73
N SER A 41 20.65 7.68 -5.81
CA SER A 41 20.95 8.17 -4.48
C SER A 41 19.97 7.58 -3.47
N VAL A 42 20.37 7.61 -2.19
CA VAL A 42 19.56 7.10 -1.09
C VAL A 42 19.31 8.25 -0.13
N LYS A 43 18.05 8.42 0.26
CA LYS A 43 17.64 9.34 1.33
C LYS A 43 17.06 8.51 2.47
N THR A 44 17.67 8.64 3.64
CA THR A 44 17.14 8.08 4.88
C THR A 44 16.26 9.10 5.57
N GLY A 45 15.06 8.69 5.99
CA GLY A 45 14.10 9.49 6.73
C GLY A 45 13.62 8.73 7.95
N GLY A 46 14.27 8.92 9.09
CA GLY A 46 13.97 8.15 10.31
C GLY A 46 14.28 6.67 10.13
N ARG A 47 13.24 5.81 10.23
CA ARG A 47 13.35 4.36 9.97
C ARG A 47 13.14 3.97 8.52
N ASP A 48 12.71 4.92 7.69
CA ASP A 48 12.41 4.67 6.29
C ASP A 48 13.61 5.00 5.40
N GLU A 49 13.78 4.18 4.38
CA GLU A 49 14.76 4.32 3.30
C GLU A 49 14.01 4.59 2.01
N TYR A 50 14.33 5.73 1.39
CA TYR A 50 13.80 6.16 0.11
C TYR A 50 14.94 6.17 -0.90
N LEU A 51 14.66 5.62 -2.07
CA LEU A 51 15.59 5.67 -3.20
C LEU A 51 15.26 6.90 -4.03
N SER A 52 16.25 7.55 -4.60
CA SER A 52 16.00 8.67 -5.50
C SER A 52 16.85 8.56 -6.74
N ILE A 53 16.22 8.76 -7.89
CA ILE A 53 16.88 8.80 -9.19
C ILE A 53 16.75 10.22 -9.70
N SER A 54 17.88 10.90 -9.84
CA SER A 54 17.93 12.28 -10.31
C SER A 54 18.53 12.35 -11.71
N ASN A 55 17.91 13.15 -12.56
CA ASN A 55 18.39 13.49 -13.89
C ASN A 55 18.16 14.99 -14.15
N GLU A 56 18.39 15.42 -15.39
CA GLU A 56 18.22 16.83 -15.80
C GLU A 56 16.77 17.32 -15.70
N GLN A 57 15.78 16.42 -15.72
CA GLN A 57 14.36 16.75 -15.61
C GLN A 57 13.86 16.79 -14.15
N GLY A 58 14.65 16.32 -13.19
CA GLY A 58 14.31 16.35 -11.76
C GLY A 58 14.67 15.06 -11.04
N ALA A 59 14.12 14.91 -9.83
CA ALA A 59 14.35 13.75 -8.98
C ALA A 59 13.06 12.98 -8.72
N VAL A 60 13.08 11.68 -9.04
CA VAL A 60 12.00 10.75 -8.69
C VAL A 60 12.36 10.04 -7.40
N VAL A 61 11.47 10.08 -6.41
CA VAL A 61 11.64 9.37 -5.14
C VAL A 61 10.83 8.07 -5.18
N LEU A 62 11.50 6.95 -4.93
CA LEU A 62 10.98 5.60 -5.01
C LEU A 62 11.02 4.92 -3.64
N SER A 63 10.07 4.01 -3.42
CA SER A 63 9.99 3.18 -2.22
C SER A 63 9.83 1.71 -2.59
N CYS A 64 10.30 0.82 -1.72
CA CYS A 64 10.05 -0.62 -1.85
C CYS A 64 9.00 -1.14 -0.88
N SER A 65 8.45 -0.24 -0.06
CA SER A 65 7.38 -0.62 0.86
C SER A 65 6.15 -1.09 0.10
N LEU A 66 5.58 -2.17 0.62
CA LEU A 66 4.36 -2.81 0.16
C LEU A 66 3.15 -2.45 1.04
N GLY A 67 3.30 -1.51 1.98
CA GLY A 67 2.22 -1.10 2.87
C GLY A 67 2.66 -0.25 4.07
N MET A 68 1.74 -0.07 5.02
CA MET A 68 1.89 0.78 6.21
C MET A 68 2.83 0.16 7.27
N SER A 69 3.02 -1.16 7.23
CA SER A 69 3.91 -1.91 8.11
C SER A 69 4.85 -2.77 7.28
N GLY A 70 6.14 -2.42 7.29
CA GLY A 70 7.17 -3.19 6.61
C GLY A 70 8.45 -2.39 6.46
N SER A 71 9.57 -3.09 6.36
CA SER A 71 10.83 -2.47 5.98
C SER A 71 10.70 -1.86 4.58
N THR A 72 10.99 -0.57 4.46
CA THR A 72 11.15 0.12 3.17
C THR A 72 12.45 -0.26 2.46
N ARG A 73 13.35 -1.00 3.13
CA ARG A 73 14.67 -1.34 2.61
C ARG A 73 14.54 -2.24 1.39
N CYS A 74 15.02 -1.72 0.27
CA CYS A 74 15.03 -2.40 -1.02
C CYS A 74 16.24 -3.33 -1.19
N PHE A 75 17.34 -2.95 -0.57
CA PHE A 75 18.68 -3.44 -0.84
C PHE A 75 19.47 -3.53 0.47
N SER A 76 20.52 -4.35 0.51
CA SER A 76 21.47 -4.31 1.62
C SER A 76 22.28 -3.01 1.60
N GLN A 77 22.87 -2.64 2.74
CA GLN A 77 23.70 -1.43 2.82
C GLN A 77 24.88 -1.47 1.84
N GLU A 78 25.48 -2.64 1.63
CA GLU A 78 26.55 -2.88 0.65
C GLU A 78 26.09 -2.60 -0.79
N GLN A 79 24.90 -3.08 -1.16
CA GLN A 79 24.30 -2.82 -2.47
C GLN A 79 24.01 -1.33 -2.64
N LEU A 80 23.46 -0.67 -1.61
CA LEU A 80 23.20 0.77 -1.67
C LEU A 80 24.49 1.57 -1.88
N GLN A 81 25.57 1.22 -1.19
CA GLN A 81 26.87 1.87 -1.37
C GLN A 81 27.43 1.64 -2.78
N ALA A 82 27.31 0.42 -3.31
CA ALA A 82 27.78 0.10 -4.66
C ALA A 82 27.00 0.86 -5.76
N LEU A 83 25.72 1.13 -5.54
CA LEU A 83 24.83 1.77 -6.50
C LEU A 83 24.84 3.30 -6.40
N THR A 84 25.13 3.86 -5.23
CA THR A 84 25.08 5.31 -5.01
C THR A 84 26.05 6.03 -5.95
N GLY A 85 25.55 7.06 -6.65
CA GLY A 85 26.30 7.81 -7.65
C GLY A 85 26.37 7.16 -9.03
N ARG A 86 25.91 5.90 -9.19
CA ARG A 86 25.86 5.25 -10.51
C ARG A 86 24.62 5.68 -11.30
N ARG A 87 24.75 5.64 -12.62
CA ARG A 87 23.62 5.78 -13.54
C ARG A 87 22.86 4.46 -13.57
N VAL A 88 21.56 4.51 -13.30
CA VAL A 88 20.67 3.34 -13.24
C VAL A 88 19.37 3.64 -13.98
N THR A 89 18.69 2.56 -14.37
CA THR A 89 17.33 2.59 -14.88
C THR A 89 16.43 1.93 -13.85
N ALA A 90 15.36 2.62 -13.44
CA ALA A 90 14.33 2.05 -12.59
C ALA A 90 12.99 2.01 -13.29
N HIS A 91 12.34 0.86 -13.14
CA HIS A 91 10.95 0.68 -13.50
C HIS A 91 10.10 0.79 -12.24
N TRP A 92 9.06 1.60 -12.29
CA TRP A 92 8.22 1.89 -11.13
C TRP A 92 6.77 2.16 -11.52
N TYR A 93 5.88 2.16 -10.54
CA TYR A 93 4.50 2.62 -10.72
C TYR A 93 3.98 3.28 -9.45
N ARG A 94 2.88 4.04 -9.59
CA ARG A 94 2.26 4.75 -8.49
C ARG A 94 1.28 3.84 -7.74
N GLN A 95 1.61 3.44 -6.51
CA GLN A 95 0.78 2.58 -5.66
C GLN A 95 0.16 3.39 -4.51
N SER A 96 -1.10 3.10 -4.12
CA SER A 96 -1.72 3.68 -2.93
C SER A 96 -1.26 2.94 -1.67
N VAL A 97 -0.87 3.70 -0.65
CA VAL A 97 -0.40 3.16 0.64
C VAL A 97 -1.56 3.10 1.65
N TYR A 98 -2.29 4.21 1.77
CA TYR A 98 -3.48 4.37 2.62
C TYR A 98 -4.21 5.69 2.30
N GLY A 99 -5.54 5.69 2.24
CA GLY A 99 -6.36 6.91 2.22
C GLY A 99 -6.03 7.89 1.08
N GLY A 100 -5.74 7.39 -0.13
CA GLY A 100 -5.37 8.23 -1.28
C GLY A 100 -3.92 8.74 -1.29
N ILE A 101 -3.12 8.44 -0.25
CA ILE A 101 -1.69 8.73 -0.26
C ILE A 101 -1.00 7.72 -1.19
N ARG A 102 -0.48 8.23 -2.30
CA ARG A 102 0.23 7.42 -3.30
C ARG A 102 1.74 7.60 -3.19
N ARG A 103 2.48 6.50 -3.36
CA ARG A 103 3.94 6.49 -3.44
C ARG A 103 4.41 5.81 -4.71
N ASN A 104 5.57 6.21 -5.21
CA ASN A 104 6.19 5.56 -6.35
C ASN A 104 6.91 4.31 -5.87
N LYS A 105 6.51 3.16 -6.40
CA LYS A 105 7.01 1.86 -6.00
C LYS A 105 8.02 1.35 -7.00
N LEU A 106 9.22 1.02 -6.52
CA LEU A 106 10.25 0.39 -7.32
C LEU A 106 9.86 -1.07 -7.64
N VAL A 107 9.86 -1.40 -8.93
CA VAL A 107 9.59 -2.74 -9.45
C VAL A 107 10.88 -3.44 -9.85
N ALA A 108 11.67 -2.78 -10.68
CA ALA A 108 12.94 -3.29 -11.20
C ALA A 108 13.99 -2.19 -11.20
N LEU A 109 15.25 -2.60 -11.07
CA LEU A 109 16.41 -1.72 -11.12
C LEU A 109 17.53 -2.43 -11.89
N ASP A 110 18.11 -1.73 -12.84
CA ASP A 110 19.30 -2.16 -13.59
C ASP A 110 20.31 -1.02 -13.68
N ASP A 111 21.59 -1.38 -13.79
CA ASP A 111 22.70 -0.44 -14.03
C ASP A 111 23.20 -0.48 -15.48
N GLY A 112 22.41 -1.05 -16.40
CA GLY A 112 22.76 -1.26 -17.80
C GLY A 112 23.59 -2.51 -18.08
N GLU A 113 24.34 -3.04 -17.09
CA GLU A 113 25.12 -4.29 -17.23
C GLU A 113 24.45 -5.47 -16.53
N LYS A 114 23.74 -5.21 -15.42
CA LYS A 114 23.14 -6.23 -14.58
C LYS A 114 21.77 -5.83 -14.07
N ILE A 115 20.86 -6.80 -14.05
CA ILE A 115 19.60 -6.69 -13.33
C ILE A 115 19.88 -6.81 -11.84
N ILE A 116 19.77 -5.69 -11.12
CA ILE A 116 19.97 -5.63 -9.66
C ILE A 116 18.71 -6.11 -8.95
N ARG A 117 17.54 -5.76 -9.49
CA ARG A 117 16.25 -6.20 -8.96
C ARG A 117 15.33 -6.67 -10.08
N ASP A 118 14.90 -7.91 -9.95
CA ASP A 118 14.05 -8.59 -10.92
C ASP A 118 12.56 -8.19 -10.76
N PRO A 119 11.88 -7.75 -11.83
CA PRO A 119 10.46 -7.45 -11.81
C PRO A 119 9.58 -8.65 -11.46
N GLU A 120 9.92 -9.87 -11.88
CA GLU A 120 9.13 -11.07 -11.61
C GLU A 120 9.14 -11.43 -10.13
N ARG A 121 10.31 -11.27 -9.49
CA ARG A 121 10.44 -11.47 -8.05
C ARG A 121 9.62 -10.43 -7.26
N THR A 122 9.61 -9.19 -7.72
CA THR A 122 8.75 -8.16 -7.11
C THR A 122 7.26 -8.49 -7.32
N LYS A 123 6.88 -9.00 -8.49
CA LYS A 123 5.50 -9.41 -8.82
C LYS A 123 5.01 -10.59 -7.97
N SER A 124 5.85 -11.58 -7.71
CA SER A 124 5.48 -12.73 -6.87
C SER A 124 5.27 -12.33 -5.40
N LEU A 125 6.15 -11.47 -4.87
CA LEU A 125 6.02 -10.92 -3.52
C LEU A 125 4.76 -10.05 -3.37
N ASP A 126 4.45 -9.24 -4.39
CA ASP A 126 3.24 -8.43 -4.43
C ASP A 126 1.98 -9.29 -4.39
N ARG A 127 1.88 -10.31 -5.25
CA ARG A 127 0.73 -11.23 -5.28
C ARG A 127 0.48 -11.89 -3.93
N SER A 128 1.55 -12.34 -3.26
CA SER A 128 1.45 -12.96 -1.93
C SER A 128 0.86 -11.98 -0.89
N LYS A 129 1.34 -10.74 -0.87
CA LYS A 129 0.85 -9.72 0.06
C LYS A 129 -0.56 -9.24 -0.26
N ILE A 130 -0.93 -9.14 -1.53
CA ILE A 130 -2.31 -8.81 -1.95
C ILE A 130 -3.28 -9.87 -1.46
N LYS A 131 -2.94 -11.16 -1.62
CA LYS A 131 -3.76 -12.27 -1.12
C LYS A 131 -3.97 -12.16 0.39
N ASN A 132 -2.90 -11.92 1.16
CA ASN A 132 -3.02 -11.70 2.60
C ASN A 132 -3.85 -10.46 2.94
N SER A 133 -3.64 -9.34 2.25
CA SER A 133 -4.40 -8.11 2.49
C SER A 133 -5.89 -8.26 2.16
N ALA A 134 -6.22 -9.02 1.11
CA ALA A 134 -7.59 -9.33 0.73
C ALA A 134 -8.27 -10.24 1.76
N ILE A 135 -7.55 -11.25 2.27
CA ILE A 135 -8.04 -12.12 3.36
C ILE A 135 -8.30 -11.30 4.62
N VAL A 136 -7.33 -10.48 5.05
CA VAL A 136 -7.48 -9.63 6.23
C VAL A 136 -8.62 -8.64 6.05
N GLY A 137 -8.72 -7.99 4.89
CA GLY A 137 -9.82 -7.08 4.56
C GLY A 137 -11.18 -7.79 4.61
N GLY A 138 -11.28 -8.99 4.05
CA GLY A 138 -12.50 -9.80 4.09
C GLY A 138 -12.90 -10.20 5.52
N VAL A 139 -11.94 -10.58 6.35
CA VAL A 139 -12.18 -10.91 7.77
C VAL A 139 -12.67 -9.68 8.54
N VAL A 140 -12.01 -8.53 8.39
CA VAL A 140 -12.39 -7.29 9.09
C VAL A 140 -13.80 -6.86 8.69
N VAL A 141 -14.10 -6.82 7.39
CA VAL A 141 -15.45 -6.48 6.89
C VAL A 141 -16.48 -7.48 7.39
N GLY A 142 -16.19 -8.78 7.35
CA GLY A 142 -17.07 -9.84 7.84
C GLY A 142 -17.40 -9.72 9.34
N VAL A 143 -16.38 -9.50 10.18
CA VAL A 143 -16.57 -9.29 11.63
C VAL A 143 -17.41 -8.05 11.90
N MET A 144 -17.17 -6.95 11.16
CA MET A 144 -17.96 -5.72 11.30
C MET A 144 -19.43 -5.95 10.93
N PHE A 145 -19.72 -6.71 9.86
CA PHE A 145 -21.09 -7.08 9.49
C PHE A 145 -21.79 -7.91 10.57
N ILE A 146 -21.08 -8.84 11.20
CA ILE A 146 -21.61 -9.65 12.31
C ILE A 146 -21.95 -8.76 13.51
N VAL A 147 -21.03 -7.89 13.91
CA VAL A 147 -21.24 -6.95 15.04
C VAL A 147 -22.44 -6.04 14.76
N TRP A 148 -22.56 -5.52 13.54
CA TRP A 148 -23.71 -4.72 13.11
C TRP A 148 -25.02 -5.53 13.20
N GLY A 149 -25.05 -6.76 12.68
CA GLY A 149 -26.22 -7.64 12.74
C GLY A 149 -26.68 -7.93 14.17
N VAL A 150 -25.74 -8.30 15.05
CA VAL A 150 -26.01 -8.53 16.48
C VAL A 150 -26.59 -7.28 17.15
N PHE A 151 -26.05 -6.11 16.84
CA PHE A 151 -26.54 -4.85 17.39
C PHE A 151 -27.96 -4.53 16.90
N VAL A 152 -28.25 -4.69 15.61
CA VAL A 152 -29.59 -4.47 15.03
C VAL A 152 -30.62 -5.41 15.66
N LEU A 153 -30.28 -6.70 15.82
CA LEU A 153 -31.15 -7.68 16.47
C LEU A 153 -31.44 -7.32 17.93
N ARG A 154 -30.43 -6.87 18.69
CA ARG A 154 -30.64 -6.40 20.08
C ARG A 154 -31.51 -5.16 20.17
N VAL A 155 -31.35 -4.19 19.26
CA VAL A 155 -32.19 -2.99 19.25
C VAL A 155 -33.65 -3.35 18.95
N ARG A 156 -33.90 -4.29 18.04
CA ARG A 156 -35.25 -4.76 17.70
C ARG A 156 -35.90 -5.47 18.89
N SER A 157 -35.18 -6.37 19.56
CA SER A 157 -35.66 -7.08 20.76
C SER A 157 -36.04 -6.14 21.92
N GLN A 158 -35.31 -5.02 22.13
CA GLN A 158 -35.70 -4.05 23.16
C GLN A 158 -36.98 -3.27 22.83
N HIS A 159 -37.28 -3.09 21.53
CA HIS A 159 -38.47 -2.36 21.09
C HIS A 159 -39.75 -3.20 21.22
N ASP A 160 -39.65 -4.53 21.09
CA ASP A 160 -40.79 -5.45 21.24
C ASP A 160 -41.22 -5.60 22.73
N VAL A 161 -40.27 -5.52 23.67
CA VAL A 161 -40.56 -5.60 25.13
C VAL A 161 -41.26 -4.35 25.68
N THR A 162 -41.19 -3.21 24.98
CA THR A 162 -41.83 -1.96 25.45
C THR A 162 -43.27 -1.78 24.97
N HIS A 163 -43.77 -2.71 24.13
CA HIS A 163 -45.14 -2.69 23.59
C HIS A 163 -46.01 -3.86 24.09
N SER A 164 -45.52 -4.68 25.01
CA SER A 164 -46.28 -5.67 25.78
C SER A 164 -46.56 -5.18 27.19
#